data_AF-A0A9D3XD99-F1
#
_entry.id   AF-A0A9D3XD99-F1
#
_cell.length_a   1.000
_cell.length_b   1.000
_cell.length_c   1.000
_cell.angle_alpha   90.00
_cell.angle_beta   90.00
_cell.angle_gamma   90.00
#
_symmetry.space_group_name_H-M   'P 1'
#
loop_
_entity.id
_entity.type
_entity.pdbx_description
1 polymer ?
#
loop_
_entity_poly.entity_id
_entity_poly.type
_entity_poly.pdbx_seq_one_letter_code
_entity_poly.pdbx_strand_id
1 'polypeptide(L)'
;MGDTILCSVKHASEEKTFKEQGKQPEAAESEESDLEIEDDGVIEQDLDDPQEMGDEYLEITNEMINQANEKREHALATLDEGELQKAIDLFKDAIRLNPHFILLYVNRASAFVKLQKRNAAIRDCDRPCELNPNSAESYKWTGQAHMLWGHWEEAAQDFTFACQLDYDEDTNAMLKNAQLRAEKIVNHRQMYEHKHELKAHRKMLEKVKLALEEQKRTQKEESTWQWMIRIWWKYFDFFTTILDPRIIIAWVDVTWNPDNIYKYQSNCKFMKFIGQYD
;
A
#
# COMPACT_ATOMS: atom_id res chain seq x y z
N MET A 1 -53.64 -42.90 -28.66
CA MET A 1 -54.06 -44.10 -27.92
C MET A 1 -52.92 -44.37 -26.94
N GLY A 2 -52.92 -43.82 -25.72
CA GLY A 2 -53.79 -44.18 -24.59
C GLY A 2 -53.41 -45.59 -24.14
N ASP A 3 -53.03 -45.94 -22.91
CA ASP A 3 -53.01 -45.33 -21.58
C ASP A 3 -51.96 -46.13 -20.75
N THR A 4 -51.17 -45.51 -19.88
CA THR A 4 -51.34 -45.40 -18.41
C THR A 4 -51.46 -46.74 -17.65
N ILE A 5 -50.59 -46.93 -16.63
CA ILE A 5 -50.77 -47.54 -15.29
C ILE A 5 -49.34 -47.66 -14.71
N LEU A 6 -48.83 -46.75 -13.86
CA LEU A 6 -49.17 -46.45 -12.46
C LEU A 6 -49.08 -47.67 -11.53
N CYS A 7 -47.99 -47.78 -10.76
CA CYS A 7 -48.12 -48.19 -9.36
C CYS A 7 -46.93 -47.69 -8.52
N SER A 8 -47.30 -47.20 -7.35
CA SER A 8 -46.56 -46.38 -6.41
C SER A 8 -46.65 -47.06 -5.04
N VAL A 9 -45.53 -47.24 -4.33
CA VAL A 9 -45.46 -47.47 -2.88
C VAL A 9 -44.13 -46.87 -2.43
N LYS A 10 -44.01 -45.61 -1.97
CA LYS A 10 -44.41 -44.95 -0.71
C LYS A 10 -43.86 -45.57 0.59
N HIS A 11 -43.13 -44.68 1.30
CA HIS A 11 -42.88 -44.57 2.76
C HIS A 11 -41.58 -45.21 3.28
N ALA A 12 -40.83 -44.60 4.21
CA ALA A 12 -40.88 -43.29 4.86
C ALA A 12 -39.55 -43.07 5.62
N SER A 13 -39.24 -41.78 5.86
CA SER A 13 -38.54 -41.23 7.04
C SER A 13 -37.17 -41.80 7.45
N GLU A 14 -36.14 -40.97 7.35
CA GLU A 14 -35.42 -40.50 8.54
C GLU A 14 -34.64 -39.21 8.20
N GLU A 15 -35.11 -38.11 8.78
CA GLU A 15 -34.36 -36.86 8.94
C GLU A 15 -33.14 -37.13 9.83
N LYS A 16 -31.93 -36.77 9.36
CA LYS A 16 -30.86 -36.31 10.25
C LYS A 16 -30.18 -35.10 9.66
N THR A 17 -30.63 -33.97 10.17
CA THR A 17 -29.88 -32.74 10.42
C THR A 17 -28.40 -32.99 10.72
N PHE A 18 -27.52 -32.37 9.94
CA PHE A 18 -26.14 -32.07 10.32
C PHE A 18 -25.87 -30.63 9.88
N LYS A 19 -26.36 -29.67 10.67
CA LYS A 19 -25.54 -28.85 11.59
C LYS A 19 -24.21 -28.41 10.99
N GLU A 20 -24.20 -27.13 10.66
CA GLU A 20 -23.08 -26.18 10.74
C GLU A 20 -21.88 -26.69 11.54
N GLN A 21 -20.72 -26.63 10.90
CA GLN A 21 -19.37 -26.42 11.45
C GLN A 21 -18.38 -26.74 10.32
N GLY A 22 -17.52 -25.86 9.82
CA GLY A 22 -17.19 -24.52 10.25
C GLY A 22 -16.87 -23.67 9.03
N LYS A 23 -17.65 -22.61 8.86
CA LYS A 23 -17.14 -21.38 8.27
C LYS A 23 -16.07 -20.92 9.27
N GLN A 24 -14.80 -21.22 8.97
CA GLN A 24 -13.70 -20.54 9.66
C GLN A 24 -14.01 -19.05 9.55
N PRO A 25 -13.78 -18.26 10.61
CA PRO A 25 -14.07 -16.85 10.55
C PRO A 25 -13.31 -16.35 9.33
N GLU A 26 -14.06 -15.85 8.33
CA GLU A 26 -13.65 -14.64 7.64
C GLU A 26 -13.20 -13.78 8.80
N ALA A 27 -11.87 -13.75 9.02
CA ALA A 27 -11.26 -12.72 9.81
C ALA A 27 -11.99 -11.50 9.31
N ALA A 28 -12.65 -10.79 10.22
CA ALA A 28 -13.16 -9.49 9.89
C ALA A 28 -11.98 -8.80 9.20
N GLU A 29 -12.02 -8.78 7.86
CA GLU A 29 -11.86 -7.59 7.09
C GLU A 29 -12.77 -6.65 7.86
N SER A 30 -12.19 -6.04 8.89
CA SER A 30 -12.56 -4.68 9.17
C SER A 30 -12.38 -4.06 7.80
N GLU A 31 -13.52 -3.83 7.15
CA GLU A 31 -13.84 -2.61 6.46
C GLU A 31 -13.44 -1.41 7.35
N GLU A 32 -12.19 -1.36 7.83
CA GLU A 32 -11.48 -0.11 7.93
C GLU A 32 -11.18 0.14 6.48
N SER A 33 -12.07 0.93 5.90
CA SER A 33 -11.81 1.78 4.77
C SER A 33 -10.33 1.73 4.43
N ASP A 34 -10.06 1.19 3.24
CA ASP A 34 -9.23 2.01 2.38
C ASP A 34 -9.90 3.38 2.47
N LEU A 35 -9.42 4.22 3.39
CA LEU A 35 -9.34 5.63 3.13
C LEU A 35 -8.45 5.63 1.87
N GLU A 36 -9.06 5.32 0.72
CA GLU A 36 -9.02 6.23 -0.42
C GLU A 36 -9.02 7.57 0.29
N ILE A 37 -7.84 8.16 0.38
CA ILE A 37 -7.73 9.55 0.76
C ILE A 37 -8.66 10.16 -0.29
N GLU A 38 -9.91 10.39 0.10
CA GLU A 38 -10.82 11.14 -0.73
C GLU A 38 -9.98 12.38 -1.01
N ASP A 39 -9.85 12.71 -2.28
CA ASP A 39 -9.14 13.90 -2.70
C ASP A 39 -9.95 15.16 -2.27
N ASP A 40 -10.70 15.05 -1.17
CA ASP A 40 -11.78 15.90 -0.66
C ASP A 40 -11.24 17.20 -0.06
N GLY A 41 -9.92 17.37 -0.05
CA GLY A 41 -9.24 18.61 0.31
C GLY A 41 -8.03 18.95 -0.56
N VAL A 42 -7.68 18.16 -1.58
CA VAL A 42 -6.61 18.55 -2.50
C VAL A 42 -7.20 19.56 -3.46
N ILE A 43 -6.94 20.84 -3.18
CA ILE A 43 -7.20 21.92 -4.12
C ILE A 43 -6.55 21.52 -5.44
N GLU A 44 -7.39 21.27 -6.45
CA GLU A 44 -6.96 20.93 -7.79
C GLU A 44 -5.95 21.99 -8.28
N GLN A 45 -4.94 21.56 -9.01
CA GLN A 45 -4.02 22.50 -9.63
C GLN A 45 -4.82 23.43 -10.55
N ASP A 46 -4.71 24.73 -10.33
CA ASP A 46 -5.27 25.75 -11.21
C ASP A 46 -4.58 25.66 -12.56
N LEU A 47 -5.36 25.31 -13.59
CA LEU A 47 -4.93 25.25 -14.99
C LEU A 47 -5.00 26.63 -15.68
N ASP A 48 -5.05 27.70 -14.89
CA ASP A 48 -5.06 29.08 -15.39
C ASP A 48 -3.72 29.44 -16.05
N ASP A 49 -3.78 30.29 -17.08
CA ASP A 49 -2.60 30.87 -17.71
C ASP A 49 -1.70 31.56 -16.66
N PRO A 50 -0.36 31.49 -16.80
CA PRO A 50 0.55 32.18 -15.91
C PRO A 50 0.21 33.67 -15.79
N GLN A 51 0.10 34.15 -14.56
CA GLN A 51 -0.20 35.55 -14.30
C GLN A 51 0.95 36.47 -14.72
N GLU A 52 0.62 37.74 -14.97
CA GLU A 52 1.61 38.74 -15.37
C GLU A 52 2.57 39.08 -14.22
N MET A 53 3.88 39.00 -14.48
CA MET A 53 4.96 39.22 -13.50
C MET A 53 5.70 40.55 -13.67
N GLY A 54 5.20 41.42 -14.56
CA GLY A 54 5.87 42.68 -14.90
C GLY A 54 7.11 42.49 -15.78
N ASP A 55 7.74 43.61 -16.17
CA ASP A 55 8.94 43.63 -17.01
C ASP A 55 10.19 43.83 -16.15
N GLU A 56 11.08 42.85 -16.13
CA GLU A 56 12.31 42.87 -15.33
C GLU A 56 13.32 43.95 -15.77
N TYR A 57 13.21 44.44 -17.01
CA TYR A 57 14.13 45.48 -17.52
C TYR A 57 13.54 46.89 -17.46
N LEU A 58 12.39 47.05 -16.81
CA LEU A 58 11.71 48.33 -16.72
C LEU A 58 12.52 49.33 -15.89
N GLU A 59 12.89 50.46 -16.49
CA GLU A 59 13.48 51.57 -15.76
C GLU A 59 12.41 52.24 -14.88
N ILE A 60 12.53 52.06 -13.57
CA ILE A 60 11.55 52.59 -12.62
C ILE A 60 11.89 54.05 -12.28
N THR A 61 10.93 54.95 -12.50
CA THR A 61 11.02 56.35 -12.06
C THR A 61 10.42 56.54 -10.67
N ASN A 62 10.83 57.60 -9.94
CA ASN A 62 10.25 57.92 -8.63
C ASN A 62 8.71 58.10 -8.67
N GLU A 63 8.18 58.60 -9.78
CA GLU A 63 6.74 58.73 -9.98
C GLU A 63 6.06 57.36 -10.04
N MET A 64 6.64 56.41 -10.79
CA MET A 64 6.14 55.03 -10.87
C MET A 64 6.21 54.33 -9.51
N ILE A 65 7.25 54.58 -8.71
CA ILE A 65 7.36 54.07 -7.33
C ILE A 65 6.20 54.59 -6.47
N ASN A 66 5.92 55.89 -6.52
CA ASN A 66 4.82 56.49 -5.76
C ASN A 66 3.47 55.91 -6.18
N GLN A 67 3.21 55.84 -7.49
CA GLN A 67 1.98 55.24 -8.02
C GLN A 67 1.84 53.76 -7.66
N ALA A 68 2.94 52.99 -7.71
CA ALA A 68 2.94 51.59 -7.29
C ALA A 68 2.61 51.45 -5.79
N ASN A 69 3.16 52.32 -4.96
CA ASN A 69 2.89 52.34 -3.53
C ASN A 69 1.43 52.70 -3.21
N GLU A 70 0.87 53.71 -3.88
CA GLU A 70 -0.54 54.06 -3.75
C GLU A 70 -1.45 52.88 -4.13
N LYS A 71 -1.17 52.23 -5.28
CA LYS A 71 -1.92 51.04 -5.71
C LYS A 71 -1.79 49.87 -4.74
N ARG A 72 -0.60 49.65 -4.16
CA ARG A 72 -0.37 48.62 -3.13
C ARG A 72 -1.20 48.88 -1.88
N GLU A 73 -1.22 50.11 -1.39
CA GLU A 73 -2.00 50.47 -0.20
C GLU A 73 -3.49 50.29 -0.44
N HIS A 74 -3.98 50.72 -1.61
CA HIS A 74 -5.36 50.48 -2.01
C HIS A 74 -5.67 48.97 -2.12
N ALA A 75 -4.76 48.19 -2.73
CA ALA A 75 -4.92 46.73 -2.83
C ALA A 75 -5.01 46.05 -1.46
N LEU A 76 -4.21 46.50 -0.49
CA LEU A 76 -4.27 45.98 0.89
C LEU A 76 -5.61 46.31 1.55
N ALA A 77 -6.10 47.54 1.41
CA ALA A 77 -7.42 47.92 1.94
C ALA A 77 -8.54 47.07 1.32
N THR A 78 -8.52 46.87 0.00
CA THR A 78 -9.48 46.02 -0.72
C THR A 78 -9.39 44.54 -0.30
N LEU A 79 -8.18 44.06 0.03
CA LEU A 79 -7.95 42.71 0.54
C LEU A 79 -8.55 42.52 1.94
N ASP A 80 -8.48 43.55 2.79
CA ASP A 80 -9.09 43.58 4.13
C ASP A 80 -10.62 43.64 4.05
N GLU A 81 -11.17 44.30 3.03
CA GLU A 81 -12.61 44.30 2.71
C GLU A 81 -13.11 42.96 2.15
N GLY A 82 -12.19 42.06 1.77
CA GLY A 82 -12.49 40.72 1.27
C GLY A 82 -12.72 40.63 -0.25
N GLU A 83 -12.52 41.73 -0.99
CA GLU A 83 -12.67 41.75 -2.44
C GLU A 83 -11.40 41.24 -3.16
N LEU A 84 -11.12 39.94 -3.02
CA LEU A 84 -9.85 39.31 -3.39
C LEU A 84 -9.42 39.53 -4.85
N GLN A 85 -10.35 39.39 -5.81
CA GLN A 85 -10.02 39.53 -7.23
C GLN A 85 -9.62 40.99 -7.57
N LYS A 86 -10.31 41.98 -6.99
CA LYS A 86 -9.96 43.39 -7.19
C LYS A 86 -8.62 43.72 -6.57
N ALA A 87 -8.30 43.16 -5.40
CA ALA A 87 -6.98 43.31 -4.79
C ALA A 87 -5.87 42.75 -5.70
N ILE A 88 -6.08 41.57 -6.31
CA ILE A 88 -5.13 40.97 -7.26
C ILE A 88 -4.92 41.87 -8.49
N ASP A 89 -5.99 42.44 -9.04
CA ASP A 89 -5.90 43.35 -10.18
C ASP A 89 -5.12 44.62 -9.84
N LEU A 90 -5.32 45.17 -8.63
CA LEU A 90 -4.56 46.32 -8.13
C LEU A 90 -3.08 45.97 -7.89
N PHE A 91 -2.77 44.79 -7.34
CA PHE A 91 -1.39 44.32 -7.21
C PHE A 91 -0.72 44.09 -8.55
N LYS A 92 -1.42 43.50 -9.53
CA LYS A 92 -0.95 43.33 -10.90
C LYS A 92 -0.57 44.70 -11.51
N ASP A 93 -1.43 45.68 -11.34
CA ASP A 93 -1.17 47.04 -11.78
C ASP A 93 0.00 47.71 -11.06
N ALA A 94 0.18 47.46 -9.76
CA ALA A 94 1.34 47.94 -9.01
C ALA A 94 2.64 47.26 -9.50
N ILE A 95 2.60 45.97 -9.82
CA ILE A 95 3.75 45.20 -10.34
C ILE A 95 4.17 45.71 -11.71
N ARG A 96 3.23 46.11 -12.58
CA ARG A 96 3.55 46.77 -13.86
C ARG A 96 4.32 48.08 -13.69
N LEU A 97 4.11 48.79 -12.59
CA LEU A 97 4.77 50.06 -12.29
C LEU A 97 6.11 49.84 -11.56
N ASN A 98 6.19 48.84 -10.70
CA ASN A 98 7.40 48.51 -9.95
C ASN A 98 7.58 46.98 -9.81
N PRO A 99 8.13 46.30 -10.81
CA PRO A 99 8.28 44.85 -10.81
C PRO A 99 9.41 44.36 -9.91
N HIS A 100 10.25 45.25 -9.38
CA HIS A 100 11.35 44.89 -8.47
C HIS A 100 10.94 44.94 -6.99
N PHE A 101 9.71 45.34 -6.68
CA PHE A 101 9.26 45.44 -5.29
C PHE A 101 8.67 44.11 -4.78
N ILE A 102 9.48 43.40 -3.99
CA ILE A 102 9.22 42.07 -3.44
C ILE A 102 7.84 41.96 -2.76
N LEU A 103 7.48 42.95 -1.93
CA LEU A 103 6.23 42.92 -1.15
C LEU A 103 4.97 42.89 -2.03
N LEU A 104 5.02 43.32 -3.30
CA LEU A 104 3.87 43.23 -4.18
C LEU A 104 3.52 41.78 -4.50
N TYR A 105 4.53 40.95 -4.78
CA TYR A 105 4.33 39.52 -5.07
C TYR A 105 3.85 38.77 -3.84
N VAL A 106 4.42 39.05 -2.67
CA VAL A 106 4.01 38.43 -1.40
C VAL A 106 2.55 38.73 -1.06
N ASN A 107 2.14 40.00 -1.18
CA ASN A 107 0.76 40.38 -0.89
C ASN A 107 -0.23 39.83 -1.93
N ARG A 108 0.17 39.75 -3.20
CA ARG A 108 -0.63 39.11 -4.25
C ARG A 108 -0.75 37.60 -4.05
N ALA A 109 0.32 36.91 -3.64
CA ALA A 109 0.31 35.50 -3.26
C ALA A 109 -0.67 35.22 -2.12
N SER A 110 -0.70 36.08 -1.09
CA SER A 110 -1.68 35.99 0.01
C SER A 110 -3.13 36.05 -0.50
N ALA A 111 -3.41 36.93 -1.48
CA ALA A 111 -4.72 36.99 -2.13
C ALA A 111 -5.03 35.71 -2.94
N PHE A 112 -4.05 35.17 -3.67
CA PHE A 112 -4.20 33.90 -4.41
C PHE A 112 -4.45 32.70 -3.49
N VAL A 113 -3.82 32.67 -2.31
CA VAL A 113 -4.09 31.63 -1.29
C VAL A 113 -5.54 31.70 -0.82
N LYS A 114 -6.04 32.90 -0.52
CA LYS A 114 -7.46 33.07 -0.14
C LYS A 114 -8.43 32.66 -1.25
N LEU A 115 -8.00 32.76 -2.52
CA LEU A 115 -8.77 32.31 -3.70
C LEU A 115 -8.53 30.85 -4.11
N GLN A 116 -7.69 30.10 -3.40
CA GLN A 116 -7.39 28.71 -3.79
C GLN A 116 -6.72 28.57 -5.16
N LYS A 117 -5.98 29.59 -5.62
CA LYS A 117 -5.19 29.54 -6.86
C LYS A 117 -3.75 29.10 -6.56
N ARG A 118 -3.51 27.79 -6.60
CA ARG A 118 -2.28 27.15 -6.11
C ARG A 118 -1.03 27.61 -6.86
N ASN A 119 -0.96 27.30 -8.15
CA ASN A 119 0.14 27.58 -9.07
C ASN A 119 0.38 29.08 -9.20
N ALA A 120 -0.69 29.89 -9.24
CA ALA A 120 -0.53 31.34 -9.22
C ALA A 120 0.20 31.82 -7.95
N ALA A 121 -0.21 31.37 -6.77
CA ALA A 121 0.49 31.74 -5.55
C ALA A 121 1.95 31.28 -5.59
N ILE A 122 2.24 30.02 -5.95
CA ILE A 122 3.61 29.47 -6.00
C ILE A 122 4.54 30.34 -6.87
N ARG A 123 4.10 30.72 -8.07
CA ARG A 123 4.89 31.59 -8.96
C ARG A 123 5.23 32.95 -8.33
N ASP A 124 4.29 33.52 -7.57
CA ASP A 124 4.54 34.77 -6.83
C ASP A 124 5.42 34.55 -5.60
N CYS A 125 5.37 33.35 -4.98
CA CYS A 125 6.23 32.96 -3.85
C CYS A 125 7.69 32.84 -4.25
N ASP A 126 7.99 32.38 -5.47
CA ASP A 126 9.35 32.16 -5.95
C ASP A 126 10.04 33.48 -6.38
N ARG A 127 9.26 34.48 -6.79
CA ARG A 127 9.78 35.75 -7.30
C ARG A 127 10.69 36.52 -6.34
N PRO A 128 10.42 36.61 -5.02
CA PRO A 128 11.36 37.16 -4.04
C PRO A 128 12.78 36.58 -4.15
N CYS A 129 12.90 35.25 -4.22
CA CYS A 129 14.18 34.56 -4.31
C CYS A 129 14.87 34.80 -5.66
N GLU A 130 14.12 34.95 -6.76
CA GLU A 130 14.68 35.34 -8.06
C GLU A 130 15.22 36.77 -8.06
N LEU A 131 14.47 37.70 -7.45
CA LEU A 131 14.85 39.12 -7.38
C LEU A 131 16.06 39.36 -6.46
N ASN A 132 16.14 38.64 -5.34
CA ASN A 132 17.25 38.77 -4.40
C ASN A 132 17.61 37.43 -3.72
N PRO A 133 18.40 36.57 -4.39
CA PRO A 133 18.72 35.23 -3.90
C PRO A 133 19.60 35.19 -2.65
N ASN A 134 20.20 36.33 -2.27
CA ASN A 134 21.09 36.45 -1.11
C ASN A 134 20.45 37.24 0.04
N SER A 135 19.15 37.51 -0.03
CA SER A 135 18.44 38.24 1.02
C SER A 135 17.69 37.31 1.96
N ALA A 136 17.99 37.42 3.26
CA ALA A 136 17.24 36.75 4.31
C ALA A 136 15.73 37.06 4.24
N GLU A 137 15.39 38.30 3.89
CA GLU A 137 14.01 38.75 3.75
C GLU A 137 13.29 38.01 2.61
N SER A 138 13.98 37.70 1.51
CA SER A 138 13.39 36.96 0.38
C SER A 138 13.03 35.53 0.77
N TYR A 139 13.92 34.83 1.50
CA TYR A 139 13.61 33.50 2.05
C TYR A 139 12.53 33.54 3.13
N LYS A 140 12.49 34.58 3.97
CA LYS A 140 11.42 34.78 4.96
C LYS A 140 10.05 34.84 4.28
N TRP A 141 9.93 35.64 3.23
CA TRP A 141 8.66 35.79 2.50
C TRP A 141 8.27 34.53 1.71
N THR A 142 9.24 33.84 1.10
CA THR A 142 9.01 32.56 0.41
C THR A 142 8.52 31.49 1.39
N GLY A 143 9.19 31.35 2.54
CA GLY A 143 8.79 30.42 3.59
C GLY A 143 7.41 30.71 4.16
N GLN A 144 7.05 31.99 4.36
CA GLN A 144 5.70 32.37 4.77
C GLN A 144 4.65 31.97 3.74
N ALA A 145 4.96 32.10 2.45
CA ALA A 145 4.02 31.79 1.41
C ALA A 145 3.87 30.26 1.21
N HIS A 146 4.94 29.48 1.33
CA HIS A 146 4.87 28.02 1.45
C HIS A 146 4.08 27.55 2.68
N MET A 147 4.23 28.26 3.80
CA MET A 147 3.46 28.00 5.03
C MET A 147 1.96 28.23 4.83
N LEU A 148 1.60 29.34 4.15
CA LEU A 148 0.21 29.63 3.79
C LEU A 148 -0.39 28.54 2.91
N TRP A 149 0.42 27.88 2.07
CA TRP A 149 -0.04 26.78 1.25
C TRP A 149 -0.03 25.38 1.87
N GLY A 150 0.59 25.23 3.03
CA GLY A 150 0.73 23.94 3.69
C GLY A 150 1.92 23.11 3.21
N HIS A 151 2.84 23.71 2.46
CA HIS A 151 4.15 23.13 2.12
C HIS A 151 5.10 23.35 3.30
N TRP A 152 4.86 22.60 4.39
CA TRP A 152 5.54 22.83 5.67
C TRP A 152 7.02 22.42 5.66
N GLU A 153 7.38 21.43 4.84
CA GLU A 153 8.77 20.97 4.69
C GLU A 153 9.62 22.03 3.98
N GLU A 154 9.10 22.57 2.87
CA GLU A 154 9.70 23.65 2.09
C GLU A 154 9.76 24.95 2.91
N ALA A 155 8.66 25.31 3.57
CA ALA A 155 8.63 26.47 4.46
C ALA A 155 9.70 26.39 5.57
N ALA A 156 9.88 25.22 6.17
CA ALA A 156 10.92 25.02 7.18
C ALA A 156 12.33 25.18 6.62
N GLN A 157 12.58 24.77 5.37
CA GLN A 157 13.87 24.98 4.71
C GLN A 157 14.12 26.46 4.45
N ASP A 158 13.15 27.17 3.87
CA ASP A 158 13.27 28.60 3.57
C ASP A 158 13.48 29.43 4.84
N PHE A 159 12.71 29.17 5.90
CA PHE A 159 12.91 29.84 7.18
C PHE A 159 14.26 29.51 7.82
N THR A 160 14.78 28.30 7.61
CA THR A 160 16.13 27.93 8.07
C THR A 160 17.18 28.76 7.34
N PHE A 161 17.08 28.88 6.02
CA PHE A 161 18.00 29.73 5.24
C PHE A 161 17.88 31.20 5.60
N ALA A 162 16.67 31.72 5.80
CA ALA A 162 16.44 33.08 6.27
C ALA A 162 17.17 33.34 7.60
N CYS A 163 16.96 32.48 8.60
CA CYS A 163 17.63 32.60 9.90
C CYS A 163 19.15 32.40 9.86
N GLN A 164 19.68 31.67 8.87
CA GLN A 164 21.12 31.52 8.66
C GLN A 164 21.76 32.77 8.06
N LEU A 165 21.05 33.47 7.18
CA LEU A 165 21.51 34.70 6.55
C LEU A 165 21.40 35.91 7.49
N ASP A 166 20.22 36.08 8.10
CA ASP A 166 19.98 37.10 9.12
C ASP A 166 18.98 36.57 10.15
N TYR A 167 19.43 36.51 11.40
CA TYR A 167 18.63 35.94 12.46
C TYR A 167 17.55 36.94 12.89
N ASP A 168 16.29 36.52 12.73
CA ASP A 168 15.11 37.26 13.14
C ASP A 168 14.24 36.40 14.07
N GLU A 169 13.78 36.99 15.18
CA GLU A 169 13.02 36.28 16.21
C GLU A 169 11.67 35.79 15.68
N ASP A 170 10.98 36.63 14.89
CA ASP A 170 9.70 36.28 14.27
C ASP A 170 9.87 35.13 13.27
N THR A 171 10.91 35.19 12.45
CA THR A 171 11.24 34.14 11.47
C THR A 171 11.57 32.82 12.17
N ASN A 172 12.31 32.85 13.29
CA ASN A 172 12.60 31.66 14.08
C ASN A 172 11.34 31.07 14.75
N ALA A 173 10.39 31.90 15.15
CA ALA A 173 9.10 31.43 15.65
C ALA A 173 8.28 30.71 14.55
N MET A 174 8.28 31.26 13.33
CA MET A 174 7.66 30.64 12.16
C MET A 174 8.36 29.33 11.79
N LEU A 175 9.70 29.28 11.82
CA LEU A 175 10.49 28.07 11.60
C LEU A 175 10.06 26.93 12.52
N LYS A 176 9.94 27.19 13.83
CA LYS A 176 9.51 26.17 14.81
C LYS A 176 8.11 25.64 14.51
N ASN A 177 7.18 26.50 14.09
CA ASN A 177 5.84 26.09 13.70
C ASN A 177 5.86 25.22 12.44
N ALA A 178 6.63 25.64 11.43
CA ALA A 178 6.79 24.91 10.19
C ALA A 178 7.41 23.52 10.44
N GLN A 179 8.50 23.45 11.22
CA GLN A 179 9.14 22.20 11.61
C GLN A 179 8.19 21.27 12.37
N LEU A 180 7.42 21.77 13.34
CA LEU A 180 6.47 20.96 14.09
C LEU A 180 5.42 20.31 13.19
N ARG A 181 4.93 21.04 12.18
CA ARG A 181 3.94 20.53 11.24
C ARG A 181 4.57 19.60 10.21
N ALA A 182 5.75 19.93 9.70
CA ALA A 182 6.54 19.08 8.82
C ALA A 182 6.84 17.73 9.49
N GLU A 183 7.29 17.73 10.75
CA GLU A 183 7.56 16.50 11.51
C GLU A 183 6.31 15.63 11.66
N LYS A 184 5.14 16.24 11.93
CA LYS A 184 3.87 15.49 11.99
C LYS A 184 3.52 14.84 10.65
N ILE A 185 3.73 15.54 9.53
CA ILE A 185 3.47 15.01 8.19
C ILE A 185 4.42 13.85 7.88
N VAL A 186 5.71 14.01 8.18
CA VAL A 186 6.72 12.96 7.97
C VAL A 186 6.43 11.73 8.84
N ASN A 187 6.14 11.93 10.13
CA ASN A 187 5.80 10.84 11.06
C ASN A 187 4.54 10.09 10.62
N HIS A 188 3.51 10.82 10.16
CA HIS A 188 2.31 10.22 9.59
C HIS A 188 2.64 9.40 8.34
N ARG A 189 3.40 9.96 7.39
CA ARG A 189 3.82 9.27 6.17
C ARG A 189 4.57 7.97 6.48
N GLN A 190 5.58 8.02 7.36
CA GLN A 190 6.35 6.85 7.79
C GLN A 190 5.48 5.79 8.46
N MET A 191 4.55 6.20 9.33
CA MET A 191 3.62 5.28 9.98
C MET A 191 2.73 4.56 8.95
N TYR A 192 2.23 5.28 7.94
CA TYR A 192 1.41 4.71 6.88
C TYR A 192 2.20 3.72 6.01
N GLU A 193 3.41 4.11 5.60
CA GLU A 193 4.32 3.23 4.86
C GLU A 193 4.61 1.94 5.65
N HIS A 194 4.96 2.07 6.93
CA HIS A 194 5.21 0.93 7.80
C HIS A 194 3.99 0.03 7.97
N LYS A 195 2.79 0.61 8.15
CA LYS A 195 1.53 -0.16 8.25
C LYS A 195 1.28 -0.94 6.96
N HIS A 196 1.53 -0.33 5.81
CA HIS A 196 1.37 -0.96 4.50
C HIS A 196 2.37 -2.11 4.29
N GLU A 197 3.64 -1.91 4.64
CA GLU A 197 4.69 -2.94 4.59
C GLU A 197 4.38 -4.12 5.52
N LEU A 198 3.93 -3.85 6.75
CA LEU A 198 3.54 -4.91 7.69
C LEU A 198 2.38 -5.74 7.17
N LYS A 199 1.37 -5.10 6.55
CA LYS A 199 0.25 -5.80 5.90
C LYS A 199 0.75 -6.68 4.75
N ALA A 200 1.63 -6.16 3.89
CA ALA A 200 2.20 -6.92 2.78
C ALA A 200 3.03 -8.11 3.28
N HIS A 201 3.90 -7.90 4.27
CA HIS A 201 4.73 -8.94 4.88
C HIS A 201 3.88 -10.03 5.55
N ARG A 202 2.81 -9.64 6.26
CA ARG A 202 1.86 -10.59 6.87
C ARG A 202 1.22 -11.50 5.82
N LYS A 203 0.69 -10.93 4.73
CA LYS A 203 0.11 -11.69 3.61
C LYS A 203 1.12 -12.63 2.98
N MET A 204 2.37 -12.21 2.83
CA MET A 204 3.43 -13.08 2.31
C MET A 204 3.77 -14.23 3.25
N LEU A 205 3.89 -13.97 4.56
CA LEU A 205 4.11 -15.02 5.55
C LEU A 205 2.98 -16.06 5.56
N GLU A 206 1.73 -15.63 5.43
CA GLU A 206 0.58 -16.53 5.34
C GLU A 206 0.65 -17.41 4.07
N LYS A 207 0.96 -16.83 2.91
CA LYS A 207 1.16 -17.59 1.67
C LYS A 207 2.30 -18.60 1.78
N VAL A 208 3.42 -18.21 2.38
CA VAL A 208 4.57 -19.11 2.61
C VAL A 208 4.19 -20.25 3.55
N LYS A 209 3.43 -19.98 4.62
CA LYS A 209 2.93 -21.02 5.53
C LYS A 209 2.01 -22.00 4.82
N LEU A 210 1.06 -21.51 4.02
CA LEU A 210 0.14 -22.34 3.25
C LEU A 210 0.90 -23.23 2.26
N ALA A 211 1.83 -22.67 1.49
CA ALA A 211 2.66 -23.43 0.56
C ALA A 211 3.51 -24.50 1.26
N LEU A 212 4.03 -24.20 2.46
CA LEU A 212 4.78 -25.17 3.27
C LEU A 212 3.88 -26.29 3.80
N GLU A 213 2.65 -25.98 4.20
CA GLU A 213 1.67 -26.97 4.62
C GLU A 213 1.25 -27.89 3.46
N GLU A 214 1.05 -27.34 2.27
CA GLU A 214 0.80 -28.10 1.05
C GLU A 214 1.95 -29.04 0.73
N GLN A 215 3.21 -28.55 0.75
CA GLN A 215 4.39 -29.40 0.56
C GLN A 215 4.49 -30.51 1.61
N LYS A 216 4.13 -30.23 2.86
CA LYS A 216 4.10 -31.26 3.91
C LYS A 216 3.00 -32.29 3.67
N ARG A 217 1.85 -31.88 3.13
CA ARG A 217 0.76 -32.80 2.76
C ARG A 217 1.18 -33.69 1.60
N THR A 218 1.74 -33.13 0.53
CA THR A 218 2.23 -33.90 -0.61
C THR A 218 3.35 -34.87 -0.19
N GLN A 219 4.31 -34.46 0.64
CA GLN A 219 5.32 -35.36 1.18
C GLN A 219 4.73 -36.49 2.04
N LYS A 220 3.70 -36.22 2.84
CA LYS A 220 3.01 -37.26 3.60
C LYS A 220 2.28 -38.21 2.68
N GLU A 221 1.55 -37.70 1.69
CA GLU A 221 0.87 -38.52 0.69
C GLU A 221 1.87 -39.41 -0.05
N GLU A 222 2.96 -38.84 -0.57
CA GLU A 222 4.05 -39.59 -1.20
C GLU A 222 4.63 -40.66 -0.25
N SER A 223 4.89 -40.30 1.02
CA SER A 223 5.38 -41.25 2.02
C SER A 223 4.38 -42.38 2.29
N THR A 224 3.08 -42.07 2.36
CA THR A 224 2.02 -43.06 2.54
C THR A 224 1.84 -43.93 1.31
N TRP A 225 1.91 -43.37 0.09
CA TRP A 225 1.90 -44.11 -1.16
C TRP A 225 3.13 -45.02 -1.29
N GLN A 226 4.32 -44.52 -0.97
CA GLN A 226 5.55 -45.32 -0.91
C GLN A 226 5.43 -46.46 0.09
N TRP A 227 4.84 -46.22 1.26
CA TRP A 227 4.56 -47.25 2.26
C TRP A 227 3.51 -48.27 1.79
N MET A 228 2.42 -47.82 1.16
CA MET A 228 1.39 -48.68 0.56
C MET A 228 1.94 -49.53 -0.59
N ILE A 229 2.77 -48.95 -1.47
CA ILE A 229 3.48 -49.67 -2.55
C ILE A 229 4.41 -50.73 -1.96
N ARG A 230 5.18 -50.41 -0.91
CA ARG A 230 6.03 -51.39 -0.20
C ARG A 230 5.20 -52.55 0.37
N ILE A 231 4.06 -52.25 0.99
CA ILE A 231 3.15 -53.27 1.52
C ILE A 231 2.55 -54.12 0.39
N TRP A 232 2.06 -53.48 -0.69
CA TRP A 232 1.52 -54.17 -1.85
C TRP A 232 2.57 -55.07 -2.50
N TRP A 233 3.82 -54.62 -2.65
CA TRP A 233 4.93 -55.47 -3.12
C TRP A 233 5.20 -56.65 -2.20
N LYS A 234 5.16 -56.46 -0.87
CA LYS A 234 5.30 -57.56 0.09
C LYS A 234 4.19 -58.61 -0.08
N TYR A 235 2.94 -58.17 -0.23
CA TYR A 235 1.81 -59.07 -0.46
C TYR A 235 1.84 -59.70 -1.86
N PHE A 236 2.26 -58.97 -2.89
CA PHE A 236 2.42 -59.50 -4.25
C PHE A 236 3.53 -60.55 -4.33
N ASP A 237 4.69 -60.32 -3.72
CA ASP A 237 5.78 -61.29 -3.62
C ASP A 237 5.33 -62.55 -2.86
N PHE A 238 4.57 -62.35 -1.77
CA PHE A 238 3.92 -63.45 -1.04
C PHE A 238 2.90 -64.22 -1.89
N PHE A 239 2.00 -63.53 -2.59
CA PHE A 239 0.96 -64.16 -3.41
C PHE A 239 1.54 -64.89 -4.63
N THR A 240 2.57 -64.33 -5.26
CA THR A 240 3.31 -64.98 -6.36
C THR A 240 4.12 -66.19 -5.89
N THR A 241 4.64 -66.16 -4.65
CA THR A 241 5.29 -67.31 -4.02
C THR A 241 4.27 -68.42 -3.71
N ILE A 242 3.06 -68.08 -3.24
CA ILE A 242 1.97 -69.05 -3.03
C ILE A 242 1.46 -69.63 -4.34
N LEU A 243 1.40 -68.84 -5.42
CA LEU A 243 0.92 -69.32 -6.72
C LEU A 243 2.00 -70.05 -7.53
N ASP A 244 3.25 -70.10 -7.06
CA ASP A 244 4.29 -70.91 -7.69
C ASP A 244 3.87 -72.39 -7.62
N PRO A 245 3.61 -73.06 -8.76
CA PRO A 245 3.10 -74.43 -8.78
C PRO A 245 3.99 -75.39 -7.97
N ARG A 246 5.30 -75.13 -7.90
CA ARG A 246 6.26 -75.95 -7.16
C ARG A 246 6.10 -75.82 -5.65
N ILE A 247 5.71 -74.64 -5.17
CA ILE A 247 5.48 -74.36 -3.74
C ILE A 247 4.11 -74.90 -3.32
N ILE A 248 3.08 -74.75 -4.16
CA ILE A 248 1.73 -75.32 -3.91
C ILE A 248 1.82 -76.83 -3.74
N ILE A 249 2.47 -77.54 -4.67
CA ILE A 249 2.56 -79.00 -4.63
C ILE A 249 3.28 -79.46 -3.37
N ALA A 250 4.39 -78.81 -3.01
CA ALA A 250 5.13 -79.12 -1.78
C ALA A 250 4.31 -78.83 -0.51
N TRP A 251 3.52 -77.75 -0.49
CA TRP A 251 2.70 -77.39 0.65
C TRP A 251 1.51 -78.33 0.84
N VAL A 252 0.84 -78.71 -0.25
CA VAL A 252 -0.25 -79.71 -0.23
C VAL A 252 0.28 -81.07 0.23
N ASP A 253 1.46 -81.49 -0.21
CA ASP A 253 2.08 -82.76 0.23
C ASP A 253 2.37 -82.78 1.74
N VAL A 254 2.92 -81.69 2.29
CA VAL A 254 3.25 -81.58 3.73
C VAL A 254 2.00 -81.41 4.60
N THR A 255 0.94 -80.73 4.13
CA THR A 255 -0.29 -80.53 4.92
C THR A 255 -1.11 -81.81 5.08
N TRP A 256 -1.10 -82.68 4.07
CA TRP A 256 -1.73 -84.00 4.16
C TRP A 256 -0.85 -85.02 4.89
N ASN A 257 0.48 -84.83 4.89
CA ASN A 257 1.41 -85.67 5.63
C ASN A 257 2.61 -84.87 6.20
N PRO A 258 2.58 -84.50 7.50
CA PRO A 258 3.58 -83.59 8.08
C PRO A 258 5.01 -84.16 8.09
N ASP A 259 5.19 -85.48 8.02
CA ASP A 259 6.52 -86.11 7.97
C ASP A 259 7.26 -85.90 6.63
N ASN A 260 6.55 -85.47 5.58
CA ASN A 260 7.13 -85.21 4.26
C ASN A 260 7.97 -83.92 4.18
N ILE A 261 8.03 -83.13 5.25
CA ILE A 261 8.74 -81.84 5.27
C ILE A 261 10.24 -81.98 4.92
N TYR A 262 10.88 -83.09 5.29
CA TYR A 262 12.30 -83.36 5.01
C TYR A 262 12.62 -83.46 3.51
N LYS A 263 11.65 -83.84 2.67
CA LYS A 263 11.83 -83.96 1.21
C LYS A 263 12.10 -82.63 0.52
N TYR A 264 11.63 -81.54 1.11
CA TYR A 264 11.69 -80.19 0.54
C TYR A 264 12.68 -79.26 1.26
N GLN A 265 13.49 -79.79 2.19
CA GLN A 265 14.49 -79.01 2.94
C GLN A 265 15.54 -78.31 2.07
N SER A 266 15.87 -78.88 0.91
CA SER A 266 16.78 -78.27 -0.06
C SER A 266 16.15 -77.15 -0.89
N ASN A 267 14.80 -77.02 -0.88
CA ASN A 267 14.10 -75.94 -1.56
C ASN A 267 14.04 -74.70 -0.65
N CYS A 268 15.05 -73.84 -0.80
CA CYS A 268 15.19 -72.60 -0.02
C CYS A 268 13.94 -71.69 -0.12
N LYS A 269 13.21 -71.69 -1.25
CA LYS A 269 11.99 -70.89 -1.42
C LYS A 269 10.83 -71.46 -0.59
N PHE A 270 10.65 -72.78 -0.59
CA PHE A 270 9.63 -73.46 0.21
C PHE A 270 9.92 -73.33 1.72
N MET A 271 11.18 -73.50 2.14
CA MET A 271 11.57 -73.33 3.55
C MET A 271 11.40 -71.89 4.05
N LYS A 272 11.64 -70.88 3.21
CA LYS A 272 11.36 -69.47 3.52
C LYS A 272 9.85 -69.18 3.64
N PHE A 273 9.03 -69.89 2.86
CA PHE A 273 7.57 -69.75 2.89
C PHE A 273 6.96 -70.29 4.19
N ILE A 274 7.39 -71.48 4.65
CA ILE A 274 6.88 -72.09 5.90
C ILE A 274 7.40 -71.37 7.16
N GLY A 275 8.64 -70.87 7.17
CA GLY A 275 9.23 -70.17 8.33
C GLY A 275 8.78 -68.72 8.53
N GLN A 276 7.89 -68.18 7.69
CA GLN A 276 7.28 -66.86 7.86
C GLN A 276 6.00 -66.88 8.71
N TYR A 277 5.56 -68.05 9.17
CA TYR A 277 4.29 -68.28 9.89
C TYR A 277 4.43 -68.73 11.36
N ASP A 278 5.65 -68.76 11.89
CA ASP A 278 5.96 -68.93 13.33
C ASP A 278 6.14 -67.58 14.04
#